data_AF-A0AA38PB79-F1
#
_entry.id   AF-A0AA38PB79-F1
#
_cell.length_a   1.000
_cell.length_b   1.000
_cell.length_c   1.000
_cell.angle_alpha   90.00
_cell.angle_beta   90.00
_cell.angle_gamma   90.00
#
_symmetry.space_group_name_H-M   'P 1'
#
loop_
_entity.id
_entity.type
_entity.pdbx_description
1 polymer ?
#
loop_
_entity_poly.entity_id
_entity_poly.type
_entity_poly.pdbx_seq_one_letter_code
_entity_poly.pdbx_strand_id
1 'polypeptide(L)'
;MSSNLKRKFSNSSANEEHPRKQRANSTLETVSGGQENHRTQSITNFINILDLSGQNTTASFQLRFDELARYILHDSVIVVQNVQGILATFEVLELEFYLWKAVVHEDPFTHGSVEQAKGGNWYFHRAPQRSHDSGKSAIVSTKGYRGGTRKGLDITIGPAVTVTSPYFFSLPSEDSENCHISSTRGGILLRTLRNTHTNQVISGPSLIVDEILKLTRAKSISDLVENQWKGDISAFRGKEHIVAGESTLYLMSKSPSPQEAQATKIYRSPRVGLGLSHPSVSPSFNHPRVVFLSKPYRYFSHPELLTSNGRPQTFLGVLNSLQAEKPFDTLLGFDQHEFKELLENINTLSGMKLLTTTKYLEYYLGKNCVQSSDLDLSSFIGQSKHDSPSSYLSLIGFLHKNRTSDSEREES
;
A
#
# COMPACT_ATOMS: atom_id res chain seq x y z
N MET A 1 -43.25 -28.55 -56.74
CA MET A 1 -43.51 -29.88 -57.34
C MET A 1 -43.24 -30.93 -56.28
N SER A 2 -44.25 -31.78 -56.02
CA SER A 2 -44.29 -32.96 -55.11
C SER A 2 -43.99 -32.67 -53.62
N SER A 3 -44.93 -32.61 -52.66
CA SER A 3 -46.14 -33.44 -52.39
C SER A 3 -45.76 -34.93 -52.34
N ASN A 4 -46.09 -35.75 -51.35
CA ASN A 4 -47.07 -35.79 -50.27
C ASN A 4 -46.58 -36.94 -49.32
N LEU A 5 -47.06 -37.17 -48.09
CA LEU A 5 -48.41 -37.68 -47.82
C LEU A 5 -48.61 -37.93 -46.31
N LYS A 6 -49.71 -37.36 -45.78
CA LYS A 6 -50.77 -37.99 -44.94
C LYS A 6 -50.40 -38.51 -43.54
N ARG A 7 -51.20 -38.34 -42.48
CA ARG A 7 -52.67 -38.19 -42.28
C ARG A 7 -52.86 -37.69 -40.82
N LYS A 8 -53.61 -36.61 -40.51
CA LYS A 8 -55.06 -36.55 -40.15
C LYS A 8 -55.51 -37.67 -39.17
N PHE A 9 -56.17 -37.42 -38.03
CA PHE A 9 -57.43 -36.68 -37.88
C PHE A 9 -57.79 -36.35 -36.40
N SER A 10 -58.54 -35.24 -36.27
CA SER A 10 -59.65 -34.86 -35.35
C SER A 10 -59.49 -34.91 -33.82
N ASN A 11 -59.72 -33.86 -33.01
CA ASN A 11 -60.73 -32.78 -32.84
C ASN A 11 -61.95 -33.08 -31.94
N SER A 12 -62.26 -32.06 -31.12
CA SER A 12 -63.44 -31.78 -30.27
C SER A 12 -63.43 -32.43 -28.88
N SER A 13 -63.87 -31.82 -27.78
CA SER A 13 -64.27 -30.45 -27.42
C SER A 13 -64.75 -30.49 -25.95
N ALA A 14 -64.69 -29.34 -25.28
CA ALA A 14 -65.56 -28.89 -24.18
C ALA A 14 -65.25 -29.25 -22.70
N ASN A 15 -64.99 -28.15 -21.98
CA ASN A 15 -65.50 -27.67 -20.69
C ASN A 15 -65.27 -28.40 -19.34
N GLU A 16 -64.69 -27.58 -18.45
CA GLU A 16 -65.13 -27.24 -17.09
C GLU A 16 -64.56 -27.93 -15.83
N GLU A 17 -64.09 -27.02 -14.96
CA GLU A 17 -63.94 -27.00 -13.50
C GLU A 17 -62.84 -27.79 -12.74
N HIS A 18 -61.86 -26.99 -12.26
CA HIS A 18 -61.21 -26.92 -10.94
C HIS A 18 -60.74 -28.20 -10.19
N PRO A 19 -59.50 -28.17 -9.63
CA PRO A 19 -59.39 -27.67 -8.25
C PRO A 19 -58.11 -26.88 -7.87
N ARG A 20 -58.31 -25.96 -6.91
CA ARG A 20 -57.48 -25.58 -5.74
C ARG A 20 -55.95 -25.39 -5.87
N LYS A 21 -55.57 -24.12 -5.67
CA LYS A 21 -54.54 -23.59 -4.75
C LYS A 21 -53.44 -24.57 -4.29
N GLN A 22 -52.19 -24.32 -4.71
CA GLN A 22 -51.07 -24.13 -3.77
C GLN A 22 -50.16 -23.00 -4.25
N ARG A 23 -50.12 -21.94 -3.44
CA ARG A 23 -49.29 -20.75 -3.59
C ARG A 23 -47.98 -21.08 -2.87
N ALA A 24 -46.94 -21.45 -3.61
CA ALA A 24 -45.61 -21.57 -3.03
C ALA A 24 -45.05 -20.14 -2.87
N ASN A 25 -45.18 -19.60 -1.66
CA ASN A 25 -44.46 -18.40 -1.24
C ASN A 25 -42.96 -18.68 -1.39
N SER A 26 -42.30 -17.99 -2.33
CA SER A 26 -40.85 -17.90 -2.35
C SER A 26 -40.42 -17.10 -1.12
N THR A 27 -39.90 -17.80 -0.13
CA THR A 27 -39.25 -17.22 1.05
C THR A 27 -38.11 -16.32 0.57
N LEU A 28 -38.31 -15.00 0.69
CA LEU A 28 -37.24 -14.03 0.84
C LEU A 28 -36.45 -14.42 2.09
N GLU A 29 -35.40 -15.21 1.92
CA GLU A 29 -34.45 -15.43 3.00
C GLU A 29 -33.71 -14.12 3.26
N THR A 30 -33.98 -13.63 4.46
CA THR A 30 -33.52 -12.39 5.03
C THR A 30 -32.07 -12.64 5.50
N VAL A 31 -31.10 -12.47 4.62
CA VAL A 31 -29.67 -12.43 4.99
C VAL A 31 -29.41 -11.06 5.61
N SER A 32 -29.79 -10.88 6.87
CA SER A 32 -29.94 -9.57 7.52
C SER A 32 -29.16 -9.50 8.84
N GLY A 33 -28.38 -8.43 9.00
CA GLY A 33 -27.88 -7.93 10.28
C GLY A 33 -26.42 -8.27 10.63
N GLY A 34 -26.06 -9.55 10.67
CA GLY A 34 -24.79 -9.98 11.27
C GLY A 34 -23.52 -9.61 10.49
N GLN A 35 -23.51 -9.83 9.17
CA GLN A 35 -22.32 -9.59 8.34
C GLN A 35 -22.07 -8.10 8.06
N GLU A 36 -23.14 -7.32 7.97
CA GLU A 36 -23.05 -5.87 7.72
C GLU A 36 -22.51 -5.15 8.96
N ASN A 37 -22.97 -5.51 10.17
CA ASN A 37 -22.45 -4.98 11.42
C ASN A 37 -20.95 -5.27 11.60
N HIS A 38 -20.49 -6.49 11.28
CA HIS A 38 -19.07 -6.84 11.37
C HIS A 38 -18.21 -6.03 10.37
N ARG A 39 -18.70 -5.82 9.14
CA ARG A 39 -17.99 -5.00 8.14
C ARG A 39 -17.89 -3.53 8.58
N THR A 40 -18.98 -2.98 9.11
CA THR A 40 -19.00 -1.60 9.61
C THR A 40 -18.09 -1.42 10.83
N GLN A 41 -18.04 -2.40 11.74
CA GLN A 41 -17.12 -2.34 12.88
C GLN A 41 -15.65 -2.45 12.44
N SER A 42 -15.36 -3.31 11.47
CA SER A 42 -14.03 -3.49 10.89
C SER A 42 -13.49 -2.20 10.25
N ILE A 43 -14.31 -1.50 9.46
CA ILE A 43 -13.92 -0.25 8.81
C ILE A 43 -13.77 0.90 9.82
N THR A 44 -14.64 0.99 10.83
CA THR A 44 -14.50 1.98 11.92
C THR A 44 -13.21 1.77 12.70
N ASN A 45 -12.87 0.51 13.02
CA ASN A 45 -11.60 0.18 13.67
C ASN A 45 -10.42 0.60 12.79
N PHE A 46 -10.48 0.35 11.48
CA PHE A 46 -9.44 0.78 10.54
C PHE A 46 -9.28 2.32 10.50
N ILE A 47 -10.40 3.06 10.46
CA ILE A 47 -10.37 4.53 10.50
C ILE A 47 -9.67 5.04 11.77
N ASN A 48 -9.94 4.42 12.91
CA ASN A 48 -9.32 4.83 14.18
C ASN A 48 -7.81 4.59 14.19
N ILE A 49 -7.33 3.51 13.59
CA ILE A 49 -5.88 3.21 13.55
C ILE A 49 -5.10 4.02 12.51
N LEU A 50 -5.79 4.80 11.65
CA LEU A 50 -5.14 5.82 10.80
C LEU A 50 -4.70 7.07 11.58
N ASP A 51 -5.23 7.28 12.80
CA ASP A 51 -4.80 8.38 13.65
C ASP A 51 -3.53 8.02 14.44
N LEU A 52 -2.41 8.61 14.03
CA LEU A 52 -1.09 8.41 14.67
C LEU A 52 -0.73 9.54 15.64
N SER A 53 -1.67 10.42 15.98
CA SER A 53 -1.45 11.55 16.91
C SER A 53 -0.97 11.08 18.28
N GLY A 54 -1.50 9.96 18.79
CA GLY A 54 -1.09 9.37 20.07
C GLY A 54 0.24 8.60 20.06
N GLN A 55 0.86 8.36 18.89
CA GLN A 55 2.09 7.56 18.78
C GLN A 55 3.35 8.41 18.90
N ASN A 56 4.30 8.03 19.76
CA ASN A 56 5.46 8.84 20.09
C ASN A 56 6.81 8.10 20.04
N THR A 57 6.85 6.84 19.59
CA THR A 57 8.10 6.08 19.46
C THR A 57 8.16 5.35 18.13
N THR A 58 9.39 5.07 17.66
CA THR A 58 9.58 4.28 16.42
C THR A 58 8.89 2.91 16.50
N ALA A 59 8.98 2.23 17.65
CA ALA A 59 8.35 0.93 17.85
C ALA A 59 6.82 1.01 17.78
N SER A 60 6.21 2.06 18.36
CA SER A 60 4.76 2.21 18.35
C SER A 60 4.21 2.58 16.96
N PHE A 61 4.97 3.32 16.15
CA PHE A 61 4.66 3.51 14.72
C PHE A 61 4.74 2.21 13.94
N GLN A 62 5.79 1.41 14.17
CA GLN A 62 5.98 0.14 13.48
C GLN A 62 4.82 -0.82 13.76
N LEU A 63 4.41 -0.98 15.02
CA LEU A 63 3.24 -1.80 15.38
C LEU A 63 1.97 -1.31 14.66
N ARG A 64 1.78 0.00 14.58
CA ARG A 64 0.62 0.56 13.89
C ARG A 64 0.67 0.35 12.38
N PHE A 65 1.85 0.43 11.77
CA PHE A 65 2.03 0.09 10.36
C PHE A 65 1.77 -1.39 10.10
N ASP A 66 2.19 -2.29 11.01
CA ASP A 66 1.88 -3.72 10.93
C ASP A 66 0.35 -3.95 10.95
N GLU A 67 -0.39 -3.29 11.85
CA GLU A 67 -1.87 -3.36 11.91
C GLU A 67 -2.54 -2.83 10.63
N LEU A 68 -2.14 -1.65 10.16
CA LEU A 68 -2.66 -1.03 8.94
C LEU A 68 -2.36 -1.90 7.72
N ALA A 69 -1.14 -2.42 7.60
CA ALA A 69 -0.75 -3.30 6.51
C ALA A 69 -1.55 -4.59 6.51
N ARG A 70 -1.77 -5.21 7.69
CA ARG A 70 -2.59 -6.43 7.82
C ARG A 70 -4.00 -6.18 7.30
N TYR A 71 -4.63 -5.09 7.71
CA TYR A 71 -5.98 -4.75 7.24
C TYR A 71 -6.01 -4.54 5.72
N ILE A 72 -5.09 -3.74 5.18
CA ILE A 72 -5.10 -3.39 3.75
C ILE A 72 -4.78 -4.61 2.87
N LEU A 73 -3.78 -5.41 3.24
CA LEU A 73 -3.30 -6.53 2.43
C LEU A 73 -4.21 -7.77 2.53
N HIS A 74 -4.80 -8.04 3.70
CA HIS A 74 -5.56 -9.28 3.93
C HIS A 74 -7.05 -9.03 4.10
N ASP A 75 -7.43 -8.08 4.96
CA ASP A 75 -8.81 -7.94 5.42
C ASP A 75 -9.64 -7.02 4.52
N SER A 76 -9.09 -6.52 3.41
CA SER A 76 -9.80 -5.57 2.54
C SER A 76 -9.57 -5.81 1.05
N VAL A 77 -10.50 -5.31 0.24
CA VAL A 77 -10.36 -5.11 -1.20
C VAL A 77 -10.63 -3.67 -1.55
N ILE A 78 -10.00 -3.19 -2.61
CA ILE A 78 -10.36 -1.92 -3.25
C ILE A 78 -11.44 -2.19 -4.29
N VAL A 79 -12.53 -1.42 -4.23
CA VAL A 79 -13.67 -1.54 -5.14
C VAL A 79 -13.76 -0.29 -6.01
N VAL A 80 -13.84 -0.50 -7.33
CA VAL A 80 -14.19 0.53 -8.30
C VAL A 80 -15.62 0.27 -8.74
N GLN A 81 -16.50 1.25 -8.60
CA GLN A 81 -17.91 1.12 -8.97
C GLN A 81 -18.43 2.37 -9.65
N ASN A 82 -19.48 2.21 -10.44
CA ASN A 82 -20.28 3.30 -11.00
C ASN A 82 -21.78 2.94 -10.91
N VAL A 83 -22.63 3.73 -11.57
CA VAL A 83 -24.09 3.49 -11.61
C VAL A 83 -24.50 2.12 -12.17
N GLN A 84 -23.64 1.49 -12.99
CA GLN A 84 -23.89 0.17 -13.59
C GLN A 84 -23.49 -0.98 -12.65
N GLY A 85 -22.85 -0.67 -11.52
CA GLY A 85 -22.39 -1.64 -10.52
C GLY A 85 -20.87 -1.62 -10.34
N ILE A 86 -20.35 -2.75 -9.86
CA ILE A 86 -18.92 -2.95 -9.62
C ILE A 86 -18.21 -3.13 -10.97
N LEU A 87 -17.24 -2.27 -11.25
CA LEU A 87 -16.39 -2.34 -12.43
C LEU A 87 -15.21 -3.27 -12.23
N ALA A 88 -14.61 -3.23 -11.04
CA ALA A 88 -13.50 -4.10 -10.65
C ALA A 88 -13.38 -4.17 -9.13
N THR A 89 -12.80 -5.27 -8.65
CA THR A 89 -12.30 -5.37 -7.28
C THR A 89 -10.84 -5.82 -7.29
N PHE A 90 -10.06 -5.26 -6.37
CA PHE A 90 -8.61 -5.46 -6.32
C PHE A 90 -8.16 -5.84 -4.92
N GLU A 91 -7.26 -6.81 -4.85
CA GLU A 91 -6.47 -7.09 -3.66
C GLU A 91 -5.20 -6.25 -3.70
N VAL A 92 -4.80 -5.70 -2.55
CA VAL A 92 -3.52 -5.01 -2.43
C VAL A 92 -2.44 -6.06 -2.13
N LEU A 93 -1.39 -6.09 -2.95
CA LEU A 93 -0.25 -6.98 -2.75
C LEU A 93 0.96 -6.27 -2.17
N GLU A 94 1.06 -4.95 -2.35
CA GLU A 94 2.24 -4.17 -1.95
C GLU A 94 1.87 -2.72 -1.64
N LEU A 95 2.39 -2.20 -0.53
CA LEU A 95 2.24 -0.81 -0.10
C LEU A 95 3.49 -0.27 0.62
N GLU A 96 3.58 1.06 0.74
CA GLU A 96 4.66 1.76 1.45
C GLU A 96 4.12 2.86 2.37
N PHE A 97 4.66 2.94 3.58
CA PHE A 97 4.34 4.02 4.52
C PHE A 97 5.30 5.20 4.37
N TYR A 98 4.73 6.40 4.36
CA TYR A 98 5.45 7.67 4.44
C TYR A 98 4.80 8.49 5.56
N LEU A 99 5.59 8.86 6.56
CA LEU A 99 5.08 9.55 7.74
C LEU A 99 6.02 10.66 8.18
N TRP A 100 5.49 11.86 8.23
CA TRP A 100 6.13 12.99 8.87
C TRP A 100 5.35 13.37 10.13
N LYS A 101 6.04 13.35 11.26
CA LYS A 101 5.57 13.88 12.54
C LYS A 101 6.73 14.63 13.18
N ALA A 102 6.54 15.93 13.37
CA ALA A 102 7.53 16.81 13.97
C ALA A 102 8.15 16.19 15.25
N VAL A 103 9.46 16.34 15.40
CA VAL A 103 10.27 15.90 16.57
C VAL A 103 10.40 14.38 16.71
N VAL A 104 9.37 13.61 16.36
CA VAL A 104 9.30 12.19 16.69
C VAL A 104 9.63 11.29 15.50
N HIS A 105 9.15 11.64 14.31
CA HIS A 105 9.26 10.80 13.13
C HIS A 105 9.32 11.66 11.86
N GLU A 106 10.46 12.30 11.64
CA GLU A 106 10.67 13.25 10.54
C GLU A 106 11.24 12.57 9.30
N ASP A 107 10.44 11.73 8.66
CA ASP A 107 10.86 11.04 7.45
C ASP A 107 11.07 12.01 6.28
N PRO A 108 12.32 12.19 5.79
CA PRO A 108 12.65 13.17 4.76
C PRO A 108 12.19 12.77 3.35
N PHE A 109 11.61 11.58 3.20
CA PHE A 109 11.05 11.08 1.93
C PHE A 109 9.54 11.30 1.83
N THR A 110 8.89 11.74 2.91
CA THR A 110 7.45 12.03 2.92
C THR A 110 7.15 13.31 2.13
N HIS A 111 6.06 13.31 1.34
CA HIS A 111 5.60 14.52 0.65
C HIS A 111 5.13 15.59 1.64
N GLY A 112 4.42 15.18 2.69
CA GLY A 112 4.04 16.06 3.81
C GLY A 112 3.08 17.17 3.41
N SER A 113 2.26 16.94 2.37
CA SER A 113 1.29 17.93 1.91
C SER A 113 0.20 18.16 2.96
N VAL A 114 -0.48 19.30 2.91
CA VAL A 114 -1.51 19.65 3.89
C VAL A 114 -2.70 18.69 3.80
N GLU A 115 -3.00 18.20 2.61
CA GLU A 115 -4.07 17.23 2.36
C GLU A 115 -3.79 15.87 3.03
N GLN A 116 -2.51 15.53 3.25
CA GLN A 116 -2.09 14.33 3.97
C GLN A 116 -2.20 14.46 5.50
N ALA A 117 -2.71 15.58 6.03
CA ALA A 117 -2.94 15.77 7.46
C ALA A 117 -4.29 15.19 7.95
N LYS A 118 -5.17 14.77 7.04
CA LYS A 118 -6.49 14.22 7.35
C LYS A 118 -6.51 12.75 7.01
N GLY A 119 -6.79 11.87 7.97
CA GLY A 119 -6.81 10.44 7.74
C GLY A 119 -7.98 10.00 6.86
N GLY A 120 -7.79 8.93 6.09
CA GLY A 120 -8.88 8.21 5.45
C GLY A 120 -9.35 8.74 4.10
N ASN A 121 -8.52 9.53 3.41
CA ASN A 121 -8.81 10.04 2.08
C ASN A 121 -7.84 9.44 1.05
N TRP A 122 -8.31 9.34 -0.19
CA TRP A 122 -7.44 9.14 -1.35
C TRP A 122 -6.63 10.40 -1.62
N TYR A 123 -5.32 10.23 -1.76
CA TYR A 123 -4.42 11.31 -2.14
C TYR A 123 -3.65 10.91 -3.40
N PHE A 124 -3.94 11.60 -4.50
CA PHE A 124 -3.13 11.51 -5.71
C PHE A 124 -1.93 12.44 -5.62
N HIS A 125 -0.75 11.94 -5.99
CA HIS A 125 0.49 12.72 -5.88
C HIS A 125 0.40 14.05 -6.63
N ARG A 126 0.84 15.13 -5.96
CA ARG A 126 0.78 16.50 -6.46
C ARG A 126 2.10 16.95 -7.09
N ALA A 127 2.01 17.81 -8.10
CA ALA A 127 3.20 18.44 -8.69
C ALA A 127 3.84 19.40 -7.66
N PRO A 128 5.17 19.39 -7.50
CA PRO A 128 5.85 20.28 -6.58
C PRO A 128 5.84 21.70 -7.14
N GLN A 129 5.47 22.71 -6.34
CA GLN A 129 5.69 24.11 -6.68
C GLN A 129 6.90 24.65 -5.91
N ARG A 130 7.74 25.43 -6.59
CA ARG A 130 8.78 26.24 -5.94
C ARG A 130 8.10 27.47 -5.36
N SER A 131 8.22 27.69 -4.05
CA SER A 131 7.92 28.98 -3.46
C SER A 131 8.89 30.03 -4.02
N HIS A 132 8.39 31.21 -4.34
CA HIS A 132 9.22 32.33 -4.78
C HIS A 132 9.92 33.05 -3.60
N ASP A 133 9.65 32.62 -2.36
CA ASP A 133 10.21 33.22 -1.14
C ASP A 133 11.50 32.51 -0.72
N SER A 134 12.61 33.21 -0.87
CA SER A 134 13.99 32.79 -0.63
C SER A 134 14.39 32.72 0.86
N GLY A 135 13.47 32.43 1.77
CA GLY A 135 13.76 32.50 3.21
C GLY A 135 13.16 31.42 4.12
N LYS A 136 12.14 30.68 3.69
CA LYS A 136 11.51 29.63 4.49
C LYS A 136 11.01 28.52 3.57
N SER A 137 11.29 27.27 3.90
CA SER A 137 10.71 26.08 3.27
C SER A 137 9.20 26.02 3.53
N ALA A 138 8.45 26.93 2.92
CA ALA A 138 7.02 26.99 2.98
C ALA A 138 6.45 26.15 1.84
N ILE A 139 5.77 25.06 2.22
CA ILE A 139 5.01 24.18 1.33
C ILE A 139 3.94 25.03 0.65
N VAL A 140 4.15 25.38 -0.62
CA VAL A 140 3.19 26.16 -1.42
C VAL A 140 2.13 25.23 -2.00
N SER A 141 0.87 25.63 -1.78
CA SER A 141 -0.35 25.10 -2.39
C SER A 141 -0.14 24.56 -3.80
N THR A 142 -0.43 23.27 -4.01
CA THR A 142 -0.16 22.56 -5.27
C THR A 142 -1.33 22.72 -6.24
N LYS A 143 -1.20 23.55 -7.27
CA LYS A 143 -2.11 23.50 -8.42
C LYS A 143 -1.69 22.37 -9.38
N GLY A 144 -2.26 21.18 -9.20
CA GLY A 144 -2.21 20.10 -10.20
C GLY A 144 -1.68 18.74 -9.69
N TYR A 145 -2.14 17.66 -10.34
CA TYR A 145 -1.69 16.30 -10.10
C TYR A 145 -0.44 15.97 -10.93
N ARG A 146 0.41 15.05 -10.44
CA ARG A 146 1.53 14.54 -11.23
C ARG A 146 1.03 13.73 -12.42
N GLY A 147 1.76 13.79 -13.52
CA GLY A 147 1.55 12.96 -14.71
C GLY A 147 2.66 11.92 -14.91
N GLY A 148 2.52 11.09 -15.96
CA GLY A 148 3.53 10.11 -16.37
C GLY A 148 3.87 9.08 -15.27
N THR A 149 5.14 8.69 -15.18
CA THR A 149 5.64 7.70 -14.21
C THR A 149 5.67 8.20 -12.76
N ARG A 150 5.37 9.49 -12.53
CA ARG A 150 5.39 10.12 -11.20
C ARG A 150 4.00 10.21 -10.56
N LYS A 151 2.99 9.58 -11.16
CA LYS A 151 1.66 9.38 -10.55
C LYS A 151 1.78 8.40 -9.39
N GLY A 152 0.96 8.60 -8.38
CA GLY A 152 0.81 7.70 -7.24
C GLY A 152 -0.52 7.96 -6.56
N LEU A 153 -0.97 6.96 -5.79
CA LEU A 153 -2.22 6.98 -5.04
C LEU A 153 -1.93 6.49 -3.63
N ASP A 154 -2.22 7.34 -2.65
CA ASP A 154 -2.02 7.08 -1.24
C ASP A 154 -3.36 7.04 -0.51
N ILE A 155 -3.43 6.29 0.60
CA ILE A 155 -4.43 6.51 1.67
C ILE A 155 -3.79 7.42 2.71
N THR A 156 -4.43 8.53 3.04
CA THR A 156 -3.86 9.51 3.97
C THR A 156 -3.91 9.03 5.43
N ILE A 157 -2.89 9.41 6.19
CA ILE A 157 -2.72 9.10 7.62
C ILE A 157 -2.91 10.39 8.42
N GLY A 158 -3.72 10.35 9.47
CA GLY A 158 -4.03 11.49 10.31
C GLY A 158 -5.33 11.28 11.09
N PRO A 159 -5.71 12.22 11.96
CA PRO A 159 -7.00 12.16 12.62
C PRO A 159 -8.14 12.06 11.61
N ALA A 160 -9.16 11.27 11.95
CA ALA A 160 -10.38 11.19 11.15
C ALA A 160 -11.01 12.57 11.04
N VAL A 161 -11.65 12.85 9.90
CA VAL A 161 -12.43 14.08 9.75
C VAL A 161 -13.61 14.00 10.73
N THR A 162 -13.51 14.68 11.88
CA THR A 162 -14.70 15.05 12.63
C THR A 162 -15.54 15.91 11.71
N VAL A 163 -16.71 15.42 11.34
CA VAL A 163 -17.73 16.23 10.65
C VAL A 163 -18.22 17.26 11.67
N THR A 164 -17.46 18.33 11.89
CA THR A 164 -18.00 19.52 12.52
C THR A 164 -19.07 20.01 11.56
N SER A 165 -20.34 19.94 11.96
CA SER A 165 -21.42 20.51 11.16
C SER A 165 -21.02 21.94 10.74
N PRO A 166 -21.42 22.42 9.55
CA PRO A 166 -21.14 23.79 9.12
C PRO A 166 -21.71 24.86 10.07
N TYR A 167 -22.49 24.46 11.09
CA TYR A 167 -23.06 25.31 12.12
C TYR A 167 -22.23 25.39 13.41
N PHE A 168 -21.20 24.56 13.58
CA PHE A 168 -20.27 24.63 14.72
C PHE A 168 -18.87 24.98 14.22
N PHE A 169 -18.64 26.26 13.97
CA PHE A 169 -17.28 26.80 13.99
C PHE A 169 -16.81 26.73 15.44
N SER A 170 -15.96 25.75 15.75
CA SER A 170 -15.19 25.80 16.99
C SER A 170 -14.25 27.00 16.85
N LEU A 171 -14.58 28.09 17.53
CA LEU A 171 -13.67 29.23 17.68
C LEU A 171 -12.37 28.68 18.30
N PRO A 172 -11.19 29.03 17.75
CA PRO A 172 -9.94 28.74 18.45
C PRO A 172 -10.00 29.47 19.78
N SER A 173 -9.96 28.70 20.87
CA SER A 173 -9.84 29.22 22.22
C SER A 173 -8.50 29.98 22.28
N GLU A 174 -8.52 31.28 22.59
CA GLU A 174 -7.31 32.10 22.69
C GLU A 174 -6.41 31.70 23.89
N ASP A 175 -6.86 30.78 24.75
CA ASP A 175 -6.11 30.30 25.92
C ASP A 175 -5.24 29.06 25.66
N SER A 176 -4.61 28.94 24.49
CA SER A 176 -3.72 27.80 24.17
C SER A 176 -2.47 28.20 23.39
N GLU A 177 -1.72 29.17 23.91
CA GLU A 177 -0.37 29.53 23.43
C GLU A 177 0.71 28.44 23.64
N ASN A 178 0.34 27.20 23.99
CA ASN A 178 1.30 26.10 24.14
C ASN A 178 0.78 24.73 23.67
N CYS A 179 -0.19 24.67 22.75
CA CYS A 179 -0.59 23.42 22.12
C CYS A 179 0.25 23.20 20.85
N HIS A 180 1.34 22.44 20.95
CA HIS A 180 2.09 21.96 19.81
C HIS A 180 1.12 21.32 18.81
N ILE A 181 0.83 22.01 17.69
CA ILE A 181 0.07 21.44 16.58
C ILE A 181 0.85 20.20 16.11
N SER A 182 0.44 19.02 16.56
CA SER A 182 0.98 17.76 16.05
C SER A 182 0.46 17.60 14.62
N SER A 183 1.09 18.27 13.67
CA SER A 183 0.73 18.16 12.25
C SER A 183 1.32 16.88 11.68
N THR A 184 0.88 15.74 12.21
CA THR A 184 1.11 14.42 11.62
C THR A 184 0.59 14.46 10.18
N ARG A 185 1.47 14.10 9.24
CA ARG A 185 1.15 14.04 7.81
C ARG A 185 1.72 12.76 7.25
N GLY A 186 0.91 11.99 6.54
CA GLY A 186 1.41 10.76 5.95
C GLY A 186 0.50 10.17 4.91
N GLY A 187 1.04 9.18 4.22
CA GLY A 187 0.35 8.44 3.18
C GLY A 187 0.80 6.98 3.17
N ILE A 188 -0.14 6.12 2.81
CA ILE A 188 0.08 4.70 2.52
C ILE A 188 0.03 4.56 1.00
N LEU A 189 1.18 4.57 0.35
CA LEU A 189 1.30 4.49 -1.10
C LEU A 189 0.97 3.07 -1.57
N LEU A 190 -0.01 2.95 -2.45
CA LEU A 190 -0.33 1.69 -3.12
C LEU A 190 0.66 1.43 -4.26
N ARG A 191 1.24 0.23 -4.30
CA ARG A 191 2.27 -0.13 -5.28
C ARG A 191 1.88 -1.24 -6.22
N THR A 192 1.26 -2.30 -5.71
CA THR A 192 0.84 -3.43 -6.53
C THR A 192 -0.57 -3.87 -6.15
N LEU A 193 -1.43 -4.01 -7.16
CA LEU A 193 -2.78 -4.55 -7.03
C LEU A 193 -2.93 -5.82 -7.87
N ARG A 194 -3.81 -6.74 -7.42
CA ARG A 194 -4.27 -7.89 -8.21
C ARG A 194 -5.77 -7.78 -8.42
N ASN A 195 -6.21 -7.82 -9.67
CA ASN A 195 -7.64 -7.92 -9.98
C ASN A 195 -8.14 -9.30 -9.51
N THR A 196 -9.16 -9.33 -8.66
CA THR A 196 -9.68 -10.57 -8.05
C THR A 196 -10.35 -11.51 -9.06
N HIS A 197 -10.87 -10.96 -10.17
CA HIS A 197 -11.59 -11.72 -11.17
C HIS A 197 -10.65 -12.24 -12.26
N THR A 198 -9.74 -11.40 -12.75
CA THR A 198 -8.83 -11.76 -13.85
C THR A 198 -7.47 -12.28 -13.39
N ASN A 199 -7.16 -12.18 -12.10
CA ASN A 199 -5.83 -12.43 -11.52
C ASN A 199 -4.70 -11.58 -12.11
N GLN A 200 -5.02 -10.55 -12.89
CA GLN A 200 -4.03 -9.65 -13.47
C GLN A 200 -3.36 -8.83 -12.37
N VAL A 201 -2.03 -8.87 -12.33
CA VAL A 201 -1.21 -8.07 -11.42
C VAL A 201 -0.83 -6.75 -12.09
N ILE A 202 -1.10 -5.64 -11.42
CA ILE A 202 -0.78 -4.27 -11.83
C ILE A 202 0.29 -3.77 -10.86
N SER A 203 1.54 -3.73 -11.32
CA SER A 203 2.66 -3.31 -10.48
C SER A 203 3.22 -1.95 -10.89
N GLY A 204 3.19 -1.01 -9.97
CA GLY A 204 3.68 0.36 -10.14
C GLY A 204 2.59 1.38 -9.76
N PRO A 205 2.89 2.35 -8.89
CA PRO A 205 1.91 3.37 -8.49
C PRO A 205 1.25 4.10 -9.65
N SER A 206 2.02 4.43 -10.70
CA SER A 206 1.47 5.12 -11.87
C SER A 206 0.52 4.26 -12.69
N LEU A 207 0.77 2.95 -12.78
CA LEU A 207 -0.07 2.02 -13.52
C LEU A 207 -1.38 1.72 -12.79
N ILE A 208 -1.36 1.72 -11.45
CA ILE A 208 -2.58 1.64 -10.64
C ILE A 208 -3.49 2.83 -10.96
N VAL A 209 -2.93 4.04 -10.98
CA VAL A 209 -3.69 5.25 -11.34
C VAL A 209 -4.24 5.15 -12.77
N ASP A 210 -3.45 4.66 -13.73
CA ASP A 210 -3.90 4.48 -15.11
C ASP A 210 -5.03 3.46 -15.25
N GLU A 211 -4.97 2.35 -14.52
CA GLU A 211 -6.06 1.37 -14.54
C GLU A 211 -7.35 1.94 -13.95
N ILE A 212 -7.26 2.72 -12.86
CA ILE A 212 -8.43 3.40 -12.27
C ILE A 212 -9.04 4.39 -13.27
N LEU A 213 -8.22 5.22 -13.93
CA LEU A 213 -8.70 6.17 -14.95
C LEU A 213 -9.35 5.44 -16.12
N LYS A 214 -8.77 4.32 -16.56
CA LYS A 214 -9.31 3.48 -17.64
C LYS A 214 -10.67 2.87 -17.26
N LEU A 215 -10.78 2.29 -16.06
CA LEU A 215 -12.04 1.69 -15.58
C LEU A 215 -13.16 2.73 -15.46
N THR A 216 -12.83 3.90 -14.90
CA THR A 216 -13.78 5.01 -14.68
C THR A 216 -14.02 5.85 -15.94
N ARG A 217 -13.25 5.60 -17.02
CA ARG A 217 -13.24 6.39 -18.25
C ARG A 217 -12.96 7.89 -18.02
N ALA A 218 -12.31 8.23 -16.91
CA ALA A 218 -11.90 9.60 -16.61
C ALA A 218 -10.73 10.01 -17.51
N LYS A 219 -10.77 11.25 -18.03
CA LYS A 219 -9.74 11.76 -18.94
C LYS A 219 -8.44 12.12 -18.22
N SER A 220 -8.54 12.43 -16.93
CA SER A 220 -7.42 12.81 -16.08
C SER A 220 -7.80 12.62 -14.60
N ILE A 221 -6.81 12.73 -13.70
CA ILE A 221 -7.06 12.71 -12.26
C ILE A 221 -7.96 13.89 -11.84
N SER A 222 -7.81 15.06 -12.49
CA SER A 222 -8.68 16.22 -12.23
C SER A 222 -10.12 15.91 -12.58
N ASP A 223 -10.35 15.34 -13.77
CA ASP A 223 -11.67 14.94 -14.23
C ASP A 223 -12.31 13.89 -13.31
N LEU A 224 -11.52 12.91 -12.86
CA LEU A 224 -11.97 11.91 -11.91
C LEU A 224 -12.44 12.56 -10.59
N VAL A 225 -11.59 13.37 -9.97
CA VAL A 225 -11.86 13.94 -8.63
C VAL A 225 -12.94 15.01 -8.68
N GLU A 226 -12.86 15.94 -9.63
CA GLU A 226 -13.74 17.12 -9.68
C GLU A 226 -15.10 16.78 -10.31
N ASN A 227 -15.12 16.02 -11.41
CA ASN A 227 -16.34 15.78 -12.17
C ASN A 227 -17.03 14.47 -11.80
N GLN A 228 -16.29 13.38 -11.62
CA GLN A 228 -16.91 12.08 -11.33
C GLN A 228 -17.13 11.85 -9.83
N TRP A 229 -16.15 12.20 -8.99
CA TRP A 229 -16.24 12.03 -7.53
C TRP A 229 -16.87 13.23 -6.83
N LYS A 230 -17.02 14.38 -7.53
CA LYS A 230 -17.56 15.63 -6.99
C LYS A 230 -16.82 16.11 -5.73
N GLY A 231 -15.51 15.90 -5.69
CA GLY A 231 -14.66 16.23 -4.55
C GLY A 231 -14.72 15.25 -3.38
N ASP A 232 -15.54 14.20 -3.45
CA ASP A 232 -15.55 13.13 -2.45
C ASP A 232 -14.35 12.20 -2.67
N ILE A 233 -13.28 12.47 -1.91
CA ILE A 233 -12.05 11.70 -1.92
C ILE A 233 -11.97 10.73 -0.74
N SER A 234 -13.09 10.38 -0.10
CA SER A 234 -13.06 9.39 0.98
C SER A 234 -12.51 8.05 0.47
N ALA A 235 -11.62 7.43 1.25
CA ALA A 235 -11.16 6.07 0.99
C ALA A 235 -12.21 5.01 1.38
N PHE A 236 -13.34 5.45 1.95
CA PHE A 236 -14.39 4.60 2.48
C PHE A 236 -15.71 4.88 1.76
N ARG A 237 -16.62 3.92 1.85
CA ARG A 237 -17.90 4.02 1.14
C ARG A 237 -18.73 5.17 1.73
N GLY A 238 -18.88 6.27 0.98
CA GLY A 238 -19.62 7.45 1.42
C GLY A 238 -21.08 7.53 0.93
N LYS A 239 -21.37 7.10 -0.30
CA LYS A 239 -22.70 7.26 -0.93
C LYS A 239 -23.40 5.93 -1.16
N GLU A 240 -24.67 5.85 -0.77
CA GLU A 240 -25.57 4.73 -1.09
C GLU A 240 -26.04 4.78 -2.56
N HIS A 241 -26.14 5.98 -3.13
CA HIS A 241 -26.62 6.21 -4.49
C HIS A 241 -25.55 6.86 -5.37
N ILE A 242 -25.20 6.19 -6.47
CA ILE A 242 -24.30 6.72 -7.52
C ILE A 242 -25.14 7.18 -8.70
N VAL A 243 -24.92 8.41 -9.14
CA VAL A 243 -25.66 9.01 -10.26
C VAL A 243 -24.95 8.69 -11.59
N ALA A 244 -25.68 8.78 -12.71
CA ALA A 244 -25.11 8.59 -14.03
C ALA A 244 -23.91 9.54 -14.28
N GLY A 245 -22.79 8.97 -14.71
CA GLY A 245 -21.53 9.71 -14.93
C GLY A 245 -20.63 9.82 -13.69
N GLU A 246 -21.09 9.39 -12.53
CA GLU A 246 -20.26 9.29 -11.31
C GLU A 246 -19.60 7.92 -11.19
N SER A 247 -18.47 7.91 -10.50
CA SER A 247 -17.78 6.70 -10.07
C SER A 247 -17.26 6.88 -8.66
N THR A 248 -16.94 5.78 -7.97
CA THR A 248 -16.33 5.84 -6.64
C THR A 248 -15.27 4.76 -6.51
N LEU A 249 -14.25 5.05 -5.71
CA LEU A 249 -13.18 4.14 -5.30
C LEU A 249 -13.20 4.04 -3.77
N TYR A 250 -13.25 2.84 -3.20
CA TYR A 250 -13.26 2.69 -1.74
C TYR A 250 -12.72 1.35 -1.29
N LEU A 251 -12.26 1.30 -0.04
CA LEU A 251 -11.93 0.06 0.66
C LEU A 251 -13.18 -0.61 1.19
N MET A 252 -13.29 -1.92 0.96
CA MET A 252 -14.33 -2.77 1.49
C MET A 252 -13.69 -3.89 2.32
N SER A 253 -14.16 -4.09 3.55
CA SER A 253 -13.74 -5.22 4.38
C SER A 253 -14.15 -6.54 3.73
N LYS A 254 -13.22 -7.48 3.59
CA LYS A 254 -13.52 -8.87 3.25
C LYS A 254 -14.26 -9.52 4.41
N SER A 255 -15.17 -10.44 4.11
CA SER A 255 -15.66 -11.35 5.13
C SER A 255 -14.53 -12.34 5.44
N PRO A 256 -14.24 -12.66 6.70
CA PRO A 256 -13.17 -13.61 7.03
C PRO A 256 -13.49 -14.96 6.39
N SER A 257 -12.70 -15.37 5.41
CA SER A 257 -12.69 -16.73 4.91
C SER A 257 -11.87 -17.57 5.91
N PRO A 258 -12.42 -18.65 6.49
CA PRO A 258 -11.69 -19.52 7.41
C PRO A 258 -10.41 -20.12 6.80
N GLN A 259 -10.36 -20.24 5.47
CA GLN A 259 -9.19 -20.72 4.73
C GLN A 259 -8.16 -19.62 4.45
N GLU A 260 -8.58 -18.36 4.33
CA GLU A 260 -7.67 -17.21 4.10
C GLU A 260 -7.11 -16.62 5.41
N ALA A 261 -7.80 -16.81 6.53
CA ALA A 261 -7.38 -16.33 7.85
C ALA A 261 -6.07 -16.96 8.37
N GLN A 262 -5.58 -18.03 7.73
CA GLN A 262 -4.26 -18.62 7.96
C GLN A 262 -3.18 -18.20 6.93
N ALA A 263 -3.52 -17.46 5.86
CA ALA A 263 -3.09 -17.91 4.53
C ALA A 263 -1.92 -17.23 3.81
N THR A 264 -1.45 -16.04 4.17
CA THR A 264 -0.29 -15.44 3.47
C THR A 264 0.59 -14.64 4.41
N LYS A 265 1.90 -14.91 4.43
CA LYS A 265 2.86 -14.14 5.25
C LYS A 265 3.02 -12.72 4.69
N ILE A 266 3.01 -11.72 5.58
CA ILE A 266 3.37 -10.34 5.22
C ILE A 266 4.88 -10.17 5.43
N TYR A 267 5.56 -9.74 4.39
CA TYR A 267 6.99 -9.43 4.39
C TYR A 267 7.19 -7.93 4.54
N ARG A 268 8.32 -7.55 5.13
CA ARG A 268 8.72 -6.16 5.33
C ARG A 268 10.08 -5.90 4.74
N SER A 269 10.23 -4.82 4.00
CA SER A 269 11.51 -4.41 3.43
C SER A 269 11.69 -2.90 3.49
N PRO A 270 12.89 -2.39 3.17
CA PRO A 270 13.03 -0.99 2.84
C PRO A 270 12.18 -0.60 1.63
N ARG A 271 11.87 0.70 1.53
CA ARG A 271 11.06 1.27 0.44
C ARG A 271 11.84 1.36 -0.87
N VAL A 272 11.11 1.31 -1.98
CA VAL A 272 11.63 1.33 -3.34
C VAL A 272 11.86 2.77 -3.80
N GLY A 273 13.00 3.02 -4.45
CA GLY A 273 13.32 4.32 -5.04
C GLY A 273 13.82 5.37 -4.04
N LEU A 274 14.15 4.96 -2.81
CA LEU A 274 14.84 5.82 -1.86
C LEU A 274 16.35 5.81 -2.09
N GLY A 275 16.99 6.93 -1.76
CA GLY A 275 18.38 7.15 -2.13
C GLY A 275 19.06 8.30 -1.41
N LEU A 276 20.39 8.36 -1.57
CA LEU A 276 21.29 9.35 -0.97
C LEU A 276 21.84 10.35 -2.00
N SER A 277 21.06 10.63 -3.06
CA SER A 277 21.44 11.56 -4.13
C SER A 277 21.15 13.04 -3.79
N HIS A 278 20.43 13.31 -2.71
CA HIS A 278 20.09 14.67 -2.31
C HIS A 278 21.35 15.43 -1.83
N PRO A 279 21.62 16.66 -2.32
CA PRO A 279 22.86 17.38 -1.99
C PRO A 279 23.09 17.65 -0.51
N SER A 280 22.02 17.70 0.29
CA SER A 280 22.11 17.92 1.74
C SER A 280 22.59 16.70 2.54
N VAL A 281 22.78 15.54 1.91
CA VAL A 281 23.18 14.31 2.62
C VAL A 281 24.64 14.40 3.03
N SER A 282 24.90 14.37 4.33
CA SER A 282 26.23 14.16 4.90
C SER A 282 26.51 12.67 5.12
N PRO A 283 27.78 12.23 5.10
CA PRO A 283 28.20 10.87 5.44
C PRO A 283 28.10 10.63 6.95
N SER A 284 26.88 10.67 7.49
CA SER A 284 26.59 10.39 8.90
C SER A 284 25.49 9.34 9.01
N PHE A 285 25.71 8.34 9.87
CA PHE A 285 24.71 7.30 10.16
C PHE A 285 23.44 7.84 10.80
N ASN A 286 23.54 8.99 11.47
CA ASN A 286 22.42 9.69 12.11
C ASN A 286 21.72 10.67 11.16
N HIS A 287 22.22 10.88 9.94
CA HIS A 287 21.55 11.73 8.98
C HIS A 287 20.16 11.14 8.64
N PRO A 288 19.06 11.91 8.69
CA PRO A 288 17.69 11.36 8.53
C PRO A 288 17.51 10.50 7.28
N ARG A 289 18.04 10.92 6.13
CA ARG A 289 17.95 10.14 4.88
C ARG A 289 18.65 8.77 4.97
N VAL A 290 19.73 8.66 5.75
CA VAL A 290 20.46 7.40 5.98
C VAL A 290 19.68 6.53 6.97
N VAL A 291 19.15 7.14 8.04
CA VAL A 291 18.30 6.46 9.04
C VAL A 291 17.09 5.80 8.37
N PHE A 292 16.35 6.56 7.55
CA PHE A 292 15.11 6.13 6.91
C PHE A 292 15.29 5.24 5.67
N LEU A 293 16.52 5.11 5.15
CA LEU A 293 16.80 4.31 3.96
C LEU A 293 16.55 2.82 4.17
N SER A 294 16.88 2.29 5.36
CA SER A 294 16.75 0.87 5.69
C SER A 294 15.52 0.55 6.55
N LYS A 295 14.66 1.53 6.86
CA LYS A 295 13.46 1.30 7.67
C LYS A 295 12.49 0.36 6.94
N PRO A 296 11.89 -0.63 7.63
CA PRO A 296 11.08 -1.68 7.03
C PRO A 296 9.64 -1.21 6.72
N TYR A 297 9.50 -0.08 6.01
CA TYR A 297 8.22 0.60 5.79
C TYR A 297 7.53 0.22 4.48
N ARG A 298 8.07 -0.76 3.74
CA ARG A 298 7.40 -1.41 2.63
C ARG A 298 6.85 -2.75 3.09
N TYR A 299 5.58 -2.99 2.81
CA TYR A 299 4.86 -4.21 3.17
C TYR A 299 4.32 -4.88 1.93
N PHE A 300 4.40 -6.20 1.90
CA PHE A 300 3.88 -6.96 0.78
C PHE A 300 3.56 -8.40 1.13
N SER A 301 2.65 -8.97 0.36
CA SER A 301 2.33 -10.39 0.29
C SER A 301 2.68 -10.91 -1.11
N HIS A 302 2.73 -12.23 -1.27
CA HIS A 302 3.02 -12.87 -2.57
C HIS A 302 4.30 -12.37 -3.27
N PRO A 303 5.49 -12.47 -2.62
CA PRO A 303 6.75 -11.99 -3.20
C PRO A 303 7.06 -12.53 -4.61
N GLU A 304 6.61 -13.73 -4.93
CA GLU A 304 6.72 -14.39 -6.24
C GLU A 304 6.02 -13.62 -7.38
N LEU A 305 5.00 -12.81 -7.04
CA LEU A 305 4.27 -11.99 -8.01
C LEU A 305 4.92 -10.61 -8.23
N LEU A 306 5.84 -10.19 -7.36
CA LEU A 306 6.48 -8.87 -7.40
C LEU A 306 7.70 -8.84 -8.32
N THR A 307 7.46 -9.08 -9.60
CA THR A 307 8.50 -9.25 -10.63
C THR A 307 9.03 -7.94 -11.22
N SER A 308 8.40 -6.81 -10.90
CA SER A 308 8.71 -5.48 -11.46
C SER A 308 9.71 -4.68 -10.61
N ASN A 309 9.55 -3.36 -10.51
CA ASN A 309 10.44 -2.50 -9.72
C ASN A 309 10.48 -2.95 -8.25
N GLY A 310 11.66 -2.91 -7.63
CA GLY A 310 11.82 -3.24 -6.21
C GLY A 310 12.26 -4.67 -5.90
N ARG A 311 12.71 -5.45 -6.90
CA ARG A 311 13.23 -6.81 -6.67
C ARG A 311 14.32 -6.90 -5.60
N PRO A 312 15.32 -6.01 -5.52
CA PRO A 312 16.29 -6.04 -4.42
C PRO A 312 15.64 -5.91 -3.03
N GLN A 313 14.61 -5.06 -2.91
CA GLN A 313 13.84 -4.86 -1.69
C GLN A 313 13.01 -6.11 -1.35
N THR A 314 12.37 -6.74 -2.35
CA THR A 314 11.66 -8.01 -2.16
C THR A 314 12.61 -9.10 -1.66
N PHE A 315 13.81 -9.20 -2.25
CA PHE A 315 14.86 -10.11 -1.78
C PHE A 315 15.22 -9.85 -0.32
N LEU A 316 15.47 -8.60 0.06
CA LEU A 316 15.78 -8.24 1.46
C LEU A 316 14.63 -8.57 2.41
N GLY A 317 13.38 -8.35 1.99
CA GLY A 317 12.22 -8.68 2.84
C GLY A 317 12.06 -10.17 3.08
N VAL A 318 12.33 -11.01 2.07
CA VAL A 318 12.35 -12.47 2.22
C VAL A 318 13.54 -12.91 3.09
N LEU A 319 14.74 -12.37 2.85
CA LEU A 319 15.93 -12.67 3.65
C LEU A 319 15.71 -12.36 5.14
N ASN A 320 15.26 -11.14 5.47
CA ASN A 320 14.99 -10.72 6.84
C ASN A 320 13.92 -11.59 7.52
N SER A 321 12.92 -12.00 6.73
CA SER A 321 11.82 -12.86 7.19
C SER A 321 12.29 -14.27 7.55
N LEU A 322 13.23 -14.84 6.78
CA LEU A 322 13.87 -16.12 7.08
C LEU A 322 14.81 -16.02 8.28
N GLN A 323 15.59 -14.94 8.38
CA GLN A 323 16.47 -14.70 9.52
C GLN A 323 15.71 -14.54 10.84
N ALA A 324 14.50 -13.98 10.81
CA ALA A 324 13.65 -13.85 12.00
C ALA A 324 13.11 -15.21 12.48
N GLU A 325 12.91 -16.18 11.58
CA GLU A 325 12.44 -17.53 11.93
C GLU A 325 13.59 -18.43 12.41
N LYS A 326 14.75 -18.30 11.76
CA LYS A 326 15.99 -18.99 12.11
C LYS A 326 17.11 -17.95 12.14
N PRO A 327 17.43 -17.39 13.31
CA PRO A 327 18.59 -16.52 13.45
C PRO A 327 19.84 -17.31 13.04
N PHE A 328 20.60 -16.76 12.11
CA PHE A 328 21.90 -17.32 11.74
C PHE A 328 22.96 -16.39 12.32
N ASP A 329 23.74 -16.89 13.29
CA ASP A 329 24.63 -16.10 14.15
C ASP A 329 25.63 -15.25 13.37
N THR A 330 26.00 -15.65 12.15
CA THR A 330 26.57 -14.75 11.15
C THR A 330 26.23 -15.26 9.75
N LEU A 331 25.68 -14.41 8.87
CA LEU A 331 25.58 -14.74 7.43
C LEU A 331 26.96 -15.00 6.78
N LEU A 332 28.05 -14.73 7.51
CA LEU A 332 29.44 -14.98 7.15
C LEU A 332 29.95 -16.37 7.59
N GLY A 333 29.21 -17.09 8.44
CA GLY A 333 29.59 -18.38 9.02
C GLY A 333 28.86 -19.59 8.44
N PHE A 334 28.01 -19.40 7.43
CA PHE A 334 27.27 -20.51 6.82
C PHE A 334 28.20 -21.60 6.28
N ASP A 335 27.89 -22.85 6.61
CA ASP A 335 28.42 -23.96 5.85
C ASP A 335 27.81 -23.99 4.43
N GLN A 336 28.38 -24.82 3.55
CA GLN A 336 27.91 -24.90 2.16
C GLN A 336 26.45 -25.37 2.04
N HIS A 337 25.96 -26.16 3.00
CA HIS A 337 24.62 -26.70 2.99
C HIS A 337 23.61 -25.63 3.43
N GLU A 338 23.85 -24.94 4.54
CA GLU A 338 23.00 -23.85 5.04
C GLU A 338 22.91 -22.71 4.02
N PHE A 339 24.02 -22.37 3.38
CA PHE A 339 24.04 -21.36 2.33
C PHE A 339 23.15 -21.77 1.13
N LYS A 340 23.20 -23.04 0.74
CA LYS A 340 22.38 -23.57 -0.34
C LYS A 340 20.90 -23.62 0.04
N GLU A 341 20.57 -24.08 1.23
CA GLU A 341 19.19 -24.11 1.76
C GLU A 341 18.60 -22.69 1.81
N LEU A 342 19.36 -21.70 2.30
CA LEU A 342 18.93 -20.31 2.30
C LEU A 342 18.61 -19.80 0.89
N LEU A 343 19.48 -20.06 -0.07
CA LEU A 343 19.29 -19.64 -1.46
C LEU A 343 18.06 -20.31 -2.10
N GLU A 344 17.84 -21.60 -1.83
CA GLU A 344 16.66 -22.35 -2.30
C GLU A 344 15.36 -21.83 -1.68
N ASN A 345 15.38 -21.51 -0.38
CA ASN A 345 14.23 -20.91 0.31
C ASN A 345 13.90 -19.52 -0.25
N ILE A 346 14.91 -18.65 -0.46
CA ILE A 346 14.67 -17.34 -1.07
C ILE A 346 14.17 -17.48 -2.51
N ASN A 347 14.77 -18.36 -3.31
CA ASN A 347 14.33 -18.64 -4.68
C ASN A 347 12.86 -19.09 -4.74
N THR A 348 12.47 -20.00 -3.85
CA THR A 348 11.11 -20.56 -3.78
C THR A 348 10.11 -19.48 -3.37
N LEU A 349 10.40 -18.74 -2.30
CA LEU A 349 9.48 -17.72 -1.79
C LEU A 349 9.38 -16.52 -2.73
N SER A 350 10.50 -16.06 -3.29
CA SER A 350 10.51 -14.82 -4.08
C SER A 350 10.27 -15.01 -5.58
N GLY A 351 10.20 -16.25 -6.07
CA GLY A 351 10.13 -16.57 -7.49
C GLY A 351 11.35 -16.10 -8.31
N MET A 352 12.44 -15.68 -7.67
CA MET A 352 13.63 -15.17 -8.37
C MET A 352 14.57 -16.31 -8.70
N LYS A 353 15.08 -16.38 -9.94
CA LYS A 353 16.06 -17.39 -10.37
C LYS A 353 17.25 -17.48 -9.40
N LEU A 354 17.71 -18.70 -9.11
CA LEU A 354 18.81 -18.99 -8.20
C LEU A 354 20.05 -18.12 -8.45
N LEU A 355 20.49 -18.00 -9.71
CA LEU A 355 21.62 -17.15 -10.08
C LEU A 355 21.45 -15.67 -9.66
N THR A 356 20.23 -15.13 -9.74
CA THR A 356 19.95 -13.76 -9.27
C THR A 356 20.03 -13.67 -7.76
N THR A 357 19.44 -14.62 -7.06
CA THR A 357 19.45 -14.70 -5.59
C THR A 357 20.88 -14.80 -5.05
N THR A 358 21.72 -15.64 -5.67
CA THR A 358 23.15 -15.76 -5.32
C THR A 358 23.87 -14.42 -5.45
N LYS A 359 23.74 -13.74 -6.59
CA LYS A 359 24.36 -12.43 -6.82
C LYS A 359 23.87 -11.38 -5.81
N TYR A 360 22.57 -11.35 -5.53
CA TYR A 360 21.98 -10.40 -4.58
C TYR A 360 22.54 -10.63 -3.17
N LEU A 361 22.65 -11.88 -2.74
CA LEU A 361 23.25 -12.23 -1.46
C LEU A 361 24.73 -11.83 -1.42
N GLU A 362 25.51 -12.09 -2.48
CA GLU A 362 26.91 -11.65 -2.55
C GLU A 362 27.08 -10.13 -2.46
N TYR A 363 26.22 -9.36 -3.13
CA TYR A 363 26.23 -7.90 -3.05
C TYR A 363 25.92 -7.40 -1.65
N TYR A 364 24.90 -8.00 -1.01
CA TYR A 364 24.52 -7.67 0.36
C TYR A 364 25.62 -8.03 1.37
N LEU A 365 26.27 -9.19 1.21
CA LEU A 365 27.38 -9.60 2.06
C LEU A 365 28.68 -8.82 1.79
N GLY A 366 28.75 -8.06 0.69
CA GLY A 366 29.95 -7.33 0.29
C GLY A 366 31.08 -8.23 -0.21
N LYS A 367 30.80 -9.47 -0.63
CA LYS A 367 31.82 -10.43 -1.11
C LYS A 367 32.51 -9.99 -2.41
N ASN A 368 31.85 -9.12 -3.18
CA ASN A 368 32.37 -8.55 -4.43
C ASN A 368 33.02 -7.17 -4.24
N CYS A 369 33.08 -6.65 -3.01
CA CYS A 369 33.77 -5.41 -2.70
C CYS A 369 35.23 -5.71 -2.40
N VAL A 370 36.09 -5.45 -3.38
CA VAL A 370 37.55 -5.53 -3.24
C VAL A 370 37.98 -4.58 -2.11
N GLN A 371 38.58 -5.13 -1.05
CA GLN A 371 39.16 -4.46 0.13
C GLN A 371 38.14 -3.83 1.11
N SER A 372 37.64 -4.65 2.04
CA SER A 372 36.60 -4.31 3.01
C SER A 372 37.01 -3.35 4.14
N SER A 373 38.26 -2.86 4.17
CA SER A 373 38.74 -1.94 5.23
C SER A 373 38.49 -0.46 4.92
N ASP A 374 38.24 -0.09 3.65
CA ASP A 374 38.27 1.31 3.19
C ASP A 374 36.90 1.80 2.66
N LEU A 375 35.86 0.97 2.74
CA LEU A 375 34.51 1.34 2.34
C LEU A 375 33.87 2.27 3.37
N ASP A 376 33.77 3.55 3.03
CA ASP A 376 33.07 4.57 3.82
C ASP A 376 31.67 4.88 3.25
N LEU A 377 30.76 5.36 4.10
CA LEU A 377 29.42 5.81 3.73
C LEU A 377 29.45 6.86 2.61
N SER A 378 30.48 7.70 2.57
CA SER A 378 30.68 8.69 1.49
C SER A 378 30.75 8.07 0.09
N SER A 379 31.20 6.82 -0.02
CA SER A 379 31.27 6.08 -1.29
C SER A 379 29.87 5.89 -1.91
N PHE A 380 28.81 5.84 -1.10
CA PHE A 380 27.43 5.62 -1.53
C PHE A 380 26.60 6.89 -1.73
N ILE A 381 27.13 8.07 -1.36
CA ILE A 381 26.46 9.37 -1.51
C ILE A 381 26.68 9.92 -2.91
N GLY A 382 25.62 10.45 -3.53
CA GLY A 382 25.65 11.07 -4.85
C GLY A 382 24.65 10.46 -5.85
N GLN A 383 24.57 11.07 -7.03
CA GLN A 383 23.65 10.63 -8.09
C GLN A 383 24.00 9.22 -8.60
N SER A 384 22.97 8.43 -8.86
CA SER A 384 23.02 7.09 -9.45
C SER A 384 23.84 6.02 -8.74
N LYS A 385 24.32 6.30 -7.53
CA LYS A 385 25.09 5.33 -6.72
C LYS A 385 24.24 4.23 -6.07
N HIS A 386 22.93 4.24 -6.25
CA HIS A 386 21.99 3.28 -5.66
C HIS A 386 20.86 2.90 -6.63
N ASP A 387 21.01 3.23 -7.92
CA ASP A 387 20.00 2.94 -8.94
C ASP A 387 20.07 1.48 -9.42
N SER A 388 21.22 0.81 -9.20
CA SER A 388 21.42 -0.59 -9.55
C SER A 388 21.17 -1.53 -8.36
N PRO A 389 20.73 -2.78 -8.61
CA PRO A 389 20.61 -3.80 -7.56
C PRO A 389 21.90 -4.01 -6.76
N SER A 390 23.06 -4.02 -7.42
CA SER A 390 24.34 -4.26 -6.76
C SER A 390 24.68 -3.15 -5.78
N SER A 391 24.65 -1.89 -6.23
CA SER A 391 25.05 -0.77 -5.39
C SER A 391 24.07 -0.54 -4.25
N TYR A 392 22.77 -0.74 -4.50
CA TYR A 392 21.75 -0.69 -3.45
C TYR A 392 21.95 -1.77 -2.39
N LEU A 393 22.11 -3.04 -2.79
CA LEU A 393 22.27 -4.15 -1.82
C LEU A 393 23.57 -4.02 -1.03
N SER A 394 24.66 -3.59 -1.66
CA SER A 394 25.91 -3.31 -0.97
C SER A 394 25.80 -2.17 0.03
N LEU A 395 25.06 -1.09 -0.29
CA LEU A 395 24.76 -0.02 0.66
C LEU A 395 23.96 -0.54 1.86
N ILE A 396 22.87 -1.28 1.63
CA ILE A 396 22.05 -1.79 2.73
C ILE A 396 22.84 -2.80 3.59
N GLY A 397 23.63 -3.67 2.97
CA GLY A 397 24.53 -4.59 3.67
C GLY A 397 25.58 -3.87 4.51
N PHE A 398 26.19 -2.81 3.96
CA PHE A 398 27.12 -1.95 4.69
C PHE A 398 26.46 -1.28 5.91
N LEU A 399 25.27 -0.69 5.73
CA LEU A 399 24.52 -0.06 6.83
C LEU A 399 24.11 -1.07 7.91
N HIS A 400 23.77 -2.30 7.52
CA HIS A 400 23.39 -3.36 8.46
C HIS A 400 24.58 -3.74 9.35
N LYS A 401 25.75 -4.03 8.77
CA LYS A 401 26.96 -4.41 9.50
C LYS A 401 27.44 -3.34 10.50
N ASN A 402 27.41 -2.07 10.09
CA ASN A 402 27.91 -0.99 10.96
C ASN A 402 26.96 -0.68 12.12
N ARG A 403 25.65 -0.92 11.97
CA ARG A 403 24.69 -0.72 13.07
C ARG A 403 24.74 -1.81 14.13
N THR A 404 25.02 -3.06 13.74
CA THR A 404 25.18 -4.17 14.69
C THR A 404 26.46 -4.03 15.53
N SER A 405 27.53 -3.49 14.94
CA SER A 405 28.78 -3.24 15.66
C SER A 405 28.71 -2.09 16.68
N ASP A 406 27.80 -1.14 16.49
CA ASP A 406 27.58 -0.04 17.46
C ASP A 406 26.76 -0.54 18.67
N SER A 407 25.77 -1.42 18.48
CA SER A 407 25.01 -2.01 19.61
C SER A 407 25.87 -2.90 20.52
N GLU A 408 26.88 -3.59 19.96
CA GLU A 408 27.81 -4.42 20.74
C GLU A 408 28.84 -3.58 21.52
N ARG A 409 29.07 -2.32 21.15
CA ARG A 409 29.98 -1.39 21.86
C ARG A 409 29.30 -0.59 22.98
N GLU A 410 27.98 -0.44 22.94
CA GLU A 410 27.24 0.22 24.03
C GLU A 410 26.99 -0.71 25.23
N GLU A 411 27.17 -2.02 25.07
CA GLU A 411 27.04 -3.03 26.14
C GLU A 411 28.38 -3.47 26.77
N SER A 412 29.51 -2.96 26.29
CA SER A 412 30.88 -3.19 26.80
C SER A 412 31.46 -1.95 27.48
#